data_AF-H2C5N9-F1
#
_entry.id   AF-H2C5N9-F1
#
_cell.length_a   1.000
_cell.length_b   1.000
_cell.length_c   1.000
_cell.angle_alpha   90.00
_cell.angle_beta   90.00
_cell.angle_gamma   90.00
#
_symmetry.space_group_name_H-M   'P 1'
#
loop_
_entity.id
_entity.type
_entity.pdbx_description
1 polymer ?
#
loop_
_entity_poly.entity_id
_entity_poly.type
_entity_poly.pdbx_seq_one_letter_code
_entity_poly.pdbx_strand_id
1 'polypeptide(L)'
;MKRDILISIFLLVLSVNPLTEEAEFYSPLPYMLSHYALVSSGVLLGYSYLKGNKYNLLLGILPVVLWHLPYYFALGASSLGWRIVLELSIFLGGILIGSSLGVTPKWGKVTLFVLYMLGDTVLSILFILESPSYTNLFYPFSPYSPSTLPTTGIAMVVVMNVVLAVVIYLAFKDILRGLTD
;
A
#
# COMPACT_ATOMS: atom_id res chain seq x y z
N MET A 1 -7.37 -19.48 15.27
CA MET A 1 -6.43 -18.73 14.39
C MET A 1 -6.22 -17.35 14.99
N LYS A 2 -4.98 -16.83 15.07
CA LYS A 2 -4.75 -15.48 15.62
C LYS A 2 -5.43 -14.44 14.71
N ARG A 3 -6.00 -13.38 15.30
CA ARG A 3 -6.75 -12.32 14.61
C ARG A 3 -6.00 -11.75 13.41
N ASP A 4 -4.68 -11.57 13.53
CA ASP A 4 -3.88 -10.95 12.47
C ASP A 4 -3.77 -11.84 11.22
N ILE A 5 -3.75 -13.17 11.37
CA ILE A 5 -3.81 -14.10 10.23
C ILE A 5 -5.15 -13.97 9.51
N LEU A 6 -6.26 -13.95 10.28
CA LEU A 6 -7.60 -13.81 9.71
C LEU A 6 -7.71 -12.54 8.86
N ILE A 7 -7.22 -11.41 9.38
CA ILE A 7 -7.21 -10.13 8.66
C ILE A 7 -6.30 -10.22 7.42
N SER A 8 -5.11 -10.80 7.56
CA SER A 8 -4.16 -10.92 6.45
C SER A 8 -4.70 -11.78 5.31
N ILE A 9 -5.31 -12.93 5.63
CA ILE A 9 -5.97 -13.80 4.66
C ILE A 9 -7.14 -13.08 4.00
N PHE A 10 -7.98 -12.40 4.79
CA PHE A 10 -9.10 -11.62 4.25
C PHE A 10 -8.62 -10.57 3.24
N LEU A 11 -7.58 -9.80 3.57
CA LEU A 11 -7.00 -8.79 2.67
C LEU A 11 -6.39 -9.41 1.41
N LEU A 12 -5.72 -10.57 1.53
CA LEU A 12 -5.18 -11.30 0.38
C LEU A 12 -6.29 -11.77 -0.56
N VAL A 13 -7.33 -12.40 -0.04
CA VAL A 13 -8.46 -12.89 -0.84
C VAL A 13 -9.22 -11.73 -1.49
N LEU A 14 -9.36 -10.61 -0.78
CA LEU A 14 -9.98 -9.40 -1.34
C LEU A 14 -9.17 -8.80 -2.49
N SER A 15 -7.83 -8.89 -2.42
CA SER A 15 -6.93 -8.30 -3.41
C SER A 15 -6.68 -9.21 -4.60
N VAL A 16 -6.47 -10.50 -4.35
CA VAL A 16 -6.04 -11.49 -5.35
C VAL A 16 -7.18 -12.46 -5.58
N ASN A 17 -8.13 -12.04 -6.41
CA ASN A 17 -9.21 -12.89 -6.89
C ASN A 17 -9.63 -12.46 -8.30
N PRO A 18 -10.27 -13.34 -9.09
CA PRO A 18 -10.59 -13.06 -10.49
C PRO A 18 -11.36 -11.76 -10.73
N LEU A 19 -12.27 -11.38 -9.81
CA LEU A 19 -13.06 -10.16 -9.96
C LEU A 19 -12.23 -8.91 -9.73
N THR A 20 -11.34 -8.92 -8.73
CA THR A 20 -10.42 -7.80 -8.49
C THR A 20 -9.45 -7.67 -9.65
N GLU A 21 -8.78 -8.75 -10.03
CA GLU A 21 -7.82 -8.80 -11.15
C GLU A 21 -8.41 -8.24 -12.45
N GLU A 22 -9.62 -8.65 -12.81
CA GLU A 22 -10.31 -8.12 -13.99
C GLU A 22 -10.58 -6.63 -13.85
N ALA A 23 -11.11 -6.18 -12.70
CA ALA A 23 -11.43 -4.77 -12.47
C ALA A 23 -10.19 -3.85 -12.52
N GLU A 24 -9.03 -4.36 -12.11
CA GLU A 24 -7.77 -3.62 -12.13
C GLU A 24 -7.24 -3.32 -13.54
N PHE A 25 -7.64 -4.07 -14.57
CA PHE A 25 -7.29 -3.72 -15.96
C PHE A 25 -8.14 -2.59 -16.53
N TYR A 26 -9.21 -2.18 -15.84
CA TYR A 26 -10.11 -1.13 -16.31
C TYR A 26 -10.09 0.12 -15.44
N SER A 27 -9.80 -0.02 -14.15
CA SER A 27 -9.88 1.08 -13.20
C SER A 27 -8.66 1.13 -12.29
N PRO A 28 -8.02 2.30 -12.13
CA PRO A 28 -6.91 2.45 -11.19
C PRO A 28 -7.39 2.41 -9.73
N LEU A 29 -8.70 2.46 -9.47
CA LEU A 29 -9.28 2.43 -8.13
C LEU A 29 -9.10 1.06 -7.45
N PRO A 30 -9.65 -0.06 -7.98
CA PRO A 30 -9.38 -1.39 -7.42
C PRO A 30 -7.89 -1.69 -7.39
N TYR A 31 -7.13 -1.20 -8.38
CA TYR A 31 -5.68 -1.38 -8.45
C TYR A 31 -4.96 -0.77 -7.25
N MET A 32 -5.25 0.48 -6.89
CA MET A 32 -4.64 1.09 -5.71
C MET A 32 -5.17 0.51 -4.40
N LEU A 33 -6.44 0.12 -4.35
CA LEU A 33 -7.03 -0.50 -3.16
C LEU A 33 -6.42 -1.87 -2.85
N SER A 34 -6.13 -2.67 -3.88
CA SER A 34 -5.42 -3.94 -3.71
C SER A 34 -3.99 -3.73 -3.23
N HIS A 35 -3.32 -2.64 -3.63
CA HIS A 35 -1.98 -2.31 -3.13
C HIS A 35 -1.99 -2.10 -1.62
N TYR A 36 -2.94 -1.30 -1.11
CA TYR A 36 -3.11 -1.09 0.32
C TYR A 36 -3.34 -2.40 1.07
N ALA A 37 -4.23 -3.26 0.54
CA ALA A 37 -4.58 -4.52 1.17
C ALA A 37 -3.42 -5.54 1.12
N LEU A 38 -2.69 -5.66 0.01
CA LEU A 38 -1.52 -6.54 -0.14
C LEU A 38 -0.38 -6.13 0.78
N VAL A 39 -0.01 -4.84 0.77
CA VAL A 39 1.07 -4.34 1.64
C VAL A 39 0.68 -4.51 3.11
N SER A 40 -0.57 -4.17 3.48
CA SER A 40 -1.06 -4.34 4.86
C SER A 40 -1.07 -5.81 5.30
N SER A 41 -1.50 -6.71 4.43
CA SER A 41 -1.46 -8.15 4.69
C SER A 41 -0.03 -8.64 4.92
N GLY A 42 0.90 -8.24 4.05
CA GLY A 42 2.31 -8.55 4.20
C GLY A 42 2.87 -8.03 5.53
N VAL A 43 2.61 -6.75 5.85
CA VAL A 43 3.08 -6.12 7.10
C VAL A 43 2.56 -6.86 8.33
N LEU A 44 1.27 -7.23 8.36
CA LEU A 44 0.67 -7.98 9.47
C LEU A 44 1.32 -9.34 9.65
N LEU A 45 1.49 -10.11 8.57
CA LEU A 45 2.15 -11.42 8.63
C LEU A 45 3.62 -11.30 9.04
N GLY A 46 4.35 -10.35 8.44
CA GLY A 46 5.75 -10.10 8.75
C GLY A 46 5.96 -9.72 10.21
N TYR A 47 5.13 -8.82 10.74
CA TYR A 47 5.22 -8.36 12.12
C TYR A 47 4.87 -9.44 13.13
N SER A 48 3.82 -10.23 12.87
CA SER A 48 3.32 -11.21 13.84
C SER A 48 4.11 -12.53 13.87
N TYR A 49 4.87 -12.85 12.80
CA TYR A 49 5.50 -14.17 12.66
C TYR A 49 6.99 -14.16 12.34
N LEU A 50 7.54 -13.06 11.82
CA LEU A 50 8.94 -13.00 11.42
C LEU A 50 9.73 -12.03 12.31
N LYS A 51 10.99 -12.36 12.55
CA LYS A 51 11.95 -11.48 13.20
C LYS A 51 12.97 -11.03 12.17
N GLY A 52 12.78 -9.82 11.66
CA GLY A 52 13.66 -9.20 10.68
C GLY A 52 14.76 -8.37 11.32
N ASN A 53 15.63 -7.84 10.45
CA ASN A 53 16.64 -6.85 10.81
C ASN A 53 16.32 -5.52 10.12
N LYS A 54 17.16 -4.48 10.32
CA LYS A 54 16.96 -3.17 9.70
C LYS A 54 17.09 -3.15 8.16
N TYR A 55 17.77 -4.13 7.55
CA TYR A 55 17.94 -4.20 6.10
C TYR A 55 16.68 -4.67 5.39
N ASN A 56 15.91 -5.57 6.04
CA ASN A 56 14.59 -5.98 5.55
C ASN A 56 13.66 -4.77 5.34
N LEU A 57 13.74 -3.74 6.19
CA LEU A 57 12.96 -2.51 6.03
C LEU A 57 13.26 -1.82 4.70
N LEU A 58 14.55 -1.62 4.40
CA LEU A 58 14.97 -0.97 3.16
C LEU A 58 14.56 -1.81 1.94
N LEU A 59 14.83 -3.12 1.98
CA LEU A 59 14.48 -4.04 0.90
C LEU A 59 12.97 -4.12 0.68
N GLY A 60 12.17 -3.99 1.73
CA GLY A 60 10.72 -4.04 1.64
C GLY A 60 10.08 -2.75 1.12
N ILE A 61 10.67 -1.58 1.42
CA ILE A 61 10.18 -0.29 0.92
C ILE A 61 10.44 -0.13 -0.59
N LEU A 62 11.57 -0.63 -1.09
CA LEU A 62 11.96 -0.49 -2.50
C LEU A 62 10.88 -0.92 -3.50
N PRO A 63 10.32 -2.14 -3.46
CA PRO A 63 9.29 -2.55 -4.41
C PRO A 63 8.03 -1.69 -4.27
N VAL A 64 7.61 -1.37 -3.03
CA VAL A 64 6.43 -0.52 -2.80
C VAL A 64 6.63 0.83 -3.50
N VAL A 65 7.73 1.54 -3.25
CA VAL A 65 7.98 2.84 -3.89
C VAL A 65 8.11 2.71 -5.41
N LEU A 66 8.81 1.68 -5.90
CA LEU A 66 9.07 1.47 -7.32
C LEU A 66 7.75 1.40 -8.12
N TRP A 67 6.78 0.62 -7.65
CA TRP A 67 5.50 0.44 -8.35
C TRP A 67 4.59 1.67 -8.34
N HIS A 68 4.88 2.65 -7.50
CA HIS A 68 4.18 3.94 -7.48
C HIS A 68 4.84 4.99 -8.39
N LEU A 69 6.00 4.69 -8.99
CA LEU A 69 6.59 5.55 -10.01
C LEU A 69 5.82 5.44 -11.34
N PRO A 70 5.72 6.52 -12.14
CA PRO A 70 4.81 6.58 -13.29
C PRO A 70 4.94 5.40 -14.28
N TYR A 71 6.17 5.10 -14.71
CA TYR A 71 6.43 4.01 -15.66
C TYR A 71 6.04 2.64 -15.11
N TYR A 72 6.44 2.33 -13.89
CA TYR A 72 6.18 1.02 -13.28
C TYR A 72 4.71 0.85 -12.89
N PHE A 73 4.06 1.94 -12.48
CA PHE A 73 2.61 1.96 -12.24
C PHE A 73 1.84 1.52 -13.48
N ALA A 74 2.16 2.12 -14.63
CA ALA A 74 1.58 1.75 -15.92
C ALA A 74 1.96 0.32 -16.34
N LEU A 75 3.21 -0.09 -16.09
CA LEU A 75 3.72 -1.41 -16.45
C LEU A 75 2.99 -2.51 -15.68
N GLY A 76 2.82 -2.34 -14.37
CA GLY A 76 2.08 -3.28 -13.52
C GLY A 76 0.68 -3.51 -14.06
N ALA A 77 0.00 -2.44 -14.48
CA ALA A 77 -1.37 -2.49 -15.01
C ALA A 77 -1.50 -2.97 -16.46
N SER A 78 -0.39 -3.15 -17.19
CA SER A 78 -0.44 -3.41 -18.62
C SER A 78 -0.80 -4.85 -19.00
N SER A 79 -0.48 -5.82 -18.14
CA SER A 79 -0.74 -7.24 -18.40
C SER A 79 -0.68 -8.06 -17.11
N LEU A 80 -1.32 -9.24 -17.14
CA LEU A 80 -1.33 -10.17 -16.00
C LEU A 80 0.07 -10.59 -15.55
N GLY A 81 1.02 -10.74 -16.48
CA GLY A 81 2.40 -11.11 -16.13
C GLY A 81 3.06 -10.06 -15.23
N TRP A 82 2.96 -8.78 -15.61
CA TRP A 82 3.51 -7.69 -14.80
C TRP A 82 2.73 -7.46 -13.51
N ARG A 83 1.40 -7.66 -13.53
CA ARG A 83 0.54 -7.65 -12.35
C ARG A 83 1.01 -8.65 -11.29
N ILE A 84 1.23 -9.90 -11.66
CA ILE A 84 1.72 -10.94 -10.73
C ILE A 84 3.07 -10.54 -10.12
N VAL A 85 3.99 -10.01 -10.93
CA VAL A 85 5.30 -9.55 -10.42
C VAL A 85 5.12 -8.42 -9.41
N LEU A 86 4.27 -7.45 -9.74
CA LEU A 86 3.92 -6.36 -8.84
C LEU A 86 3.38 -6.90 -7.53
N GLU A 87 2.30 -7.68 -7.56
CA GLU A 87 1.58 -8.12 -6.38
C GLU A 87 2.46 -8.93 -5.44
N LEU A 88 3.21 -9.89 -6.00
CA LEU A 88 4.18 -10.68 -5.24
C LEU A 88 5.23 -9.78 -4.61
N SER A 89 5.78 -8.83 -5.37
CA SER A 89 6.86 -7.98 -4.86
C SER A 89 6.39 -6.99 -3.78
N ILE A 90 5.19 -6.42 -3.88
CA ILE A 90 4.65 -5.51 -2.84
C ILE A 90 4.18 -6.29 -1.61
N PHE A 91 3.64 -7.50 -1.78
CA PHE A 91 3.28 -8.39 -0.68
C PHE A 91 4.51 -8.85 0.10
N LEU A 92 5.53 -9.35 -0.61
CA LEU A 92 6.82 -9.70 0.00
C LEU A 92 7.50 -8.47 0.62
N GLY A 93 7.39 -7.31 -0.04
CA GLY A 93 7.85 -6.04 0.51
C GLY A 93 7.18 -5.71 1.84
N GLY A 94 5.85 -5.86 1.93
CA GLY A 94 5.10 -5.74 3.17
C GLY A 94 5.58 -6.70 4.25
N ILE A 95 5.81 -7.97 3.93
CA ILE A 95 6.36 -8.97 4.86
C ILE A 95 7.71 -8.51 5.43
N LEU A 96 8.60 -8.03 4.56
CA LEU A 96 9.92 -7.55 4.98
C LEU A 96 9.80 -6.32 5.88
N ILE A 97 8.98 -5.33 5.51
CA ILE A 97 8.69 -4.15 6.34
C ILE A 97 8.18 -4.59 7.72
N GLY A 98 7.14 -5.42 7.76
CA GLY A 98 6.52 -5.92 8.99
C GLY A 98 7.53 -6.62 9.91
N SER A 99 8.37 -7.49 9.34
CA SER A 99 9.40 -8.22 10.10
C SER A 99 10.41 -7.30 10.80
N SER A 100 10.66 -6.11 10.25
CA SER A 100 11.61 -5.13 10.79
C SER A 100 11.01 -4.19 11.83
N LEU A 101 9.68 -4.08 11.91
CA LEU A 101 9.04 -3.14 12.83
C LEU A 101 9.33 -3.46 14.30
N GLY A 102 9.63 -4.71 14.64
CA GLY A 102 10.02 -5.10 16.01
C GLY A 102 11.33 -4.46 16.47
N VAL A 103 12.31 -4.31 15.57
CA VAL A 103 13.64 -3.74 15.86
C VAL A 103 13.76 -2.26 15.49
N THR A 104 12.75 -1.69 14.85
CA THR A 104 12.74 -0.29 14.45
C THR A 104 12.42 0.61 15.66
N PRO A 105 13.24 1.63 15.96
CA PRO A 105 12.99 2.54 17.08
C PRO A 105 11.68 3.30 16.89
N LYS A 106 11.07 3.76 17.99
CA LYS A 106 9.77 4.47 17.99
C LYS A 106 9.73 5.62 16.97
N TRP A 107 10.74 6.49 17.00
CA TRP A 107 10.84 7.61 16.04
C TRP A 107 11.03 7.14 14.60
N GLY A 108 11.71 6.02 14.37
CA GLY A 108 11.80 5.42 13.03
C GLY A 108 10.43 5.02 12.49
N LYS A 109 9.57 4.43 13.33
CA LYS A 109 8.18 4.09 12.95
C LYS A 109 7.35 5.32 12.62
N VAL A 110 7.48 6.38 13.43
CA VAL A 110 6.80 7.66 13.17
C VAL A 110 7.27 8.26 11.85
N THR A 111 8.57 8.30 11.60
CA THR A 111 9.13 8.80 10.33
C THR A 111 8.62 7.99 9.14
N LEU A 112 8.63 6.65 9.22
CA LEU A 112 8.09 5.79 8.17
C LEU A 112 6.62 6.08 7.90
N PHE A 113 5.82 6.25 8.95
CA PHE A 113 4.40 6.57 8.83
C PHE A 113 4.19 7.93 8.14
N VAL A 114 4.94 8.96 8.55
CA VAL A 114 4.87 10.29 7.92
C VAL A 114 5.29 10.24 6.45
N LEU A 115 6.37 9.52 6.11
CA LEU A 115 6.83 9.36 4.74
C LEU A 115 5.81 8.63 3.86
N TYR A 116 5.18 7.58 4.40
CA TYR A 116 4.06 6.89 3.76
C TYR A 116 2.90 7.86 3.45
N MET A 117 2.43 8.58 4.46
CA MET A 117 1.33 9.54 4.31
C MET A 117 1.67 10.64 3.28
N LEU A 118 2.91 11.13 3.30
CA LEU A 118 3.38 12.15 2.36
C LEU A 118 3.43 11.62 0.92
N GLY A 119 4.01 10.44 0.71
CA GLY A 119 4.15 9.82 -0.61
C GLY A 119 2.79 9.61 -1.27
N ASP A 120 1.86 9.02 -0.55
CA ASP A 120 0.51 8.76 -1.05
C ASP A 120 -0.30 10.05 -1.21
N THR A 121 -0.09 11.06 -0.37
CA THR A 121 -0.71 12.38 -0.55
C THR A 121 -0.24 13.01 -1.86
N VAL A 122 1.07 13.00 -2.13
CA VAL A 122 1.61 13.51 -3.40
C VAL A 122 1.02 12.75 -4.58
N LEU A 123 1.00 11.42 -4.53
CA LEU A 123 0.44 10.61 -5.62
C LEU A 123 -1.07 10.87 -5.81
N SER A 124 -1.83 10.98 -4.72
CA SER A 124 -3.26 11.26 -4.77
C SER A 124 -3.56 12.61 -5.41
N ILE A 125 -2.75 13.64 -5.14
CA ILE A 125 -2.86 14.95 -5.79
C ILE A 125 -2.58 14.82 -7.28
N LEU A 126 -1.54 14.08 -7.68
CA LEU A 126 -1.26 13.83 -9.10
C LEU A 126 -2.42 13.12 -9.79
N PHE A 127 -3.09 12.19 -9.12
CA PHE A 127 -4.26 11.48 -9.66
C PHE A 127 -5.50 12.39 -9.75
N ILE A 128 -5.76 13.22 -8.73
CA ILE A 128 -6.85 14.20 -8.74
C ILE A 128 -6.68 15.21 -9.86
N LEU A 129 -5.44 15.61 -10.16
CA LEU A 129 -5.10 16.53 -11.24
C LEU A 129 -4.96 15.85 -12.61
N GLU A 130 -5.38 14.58 -12.74
CA GLU A 130 -5.34 13.82 -14.00
C GLU A 130 -3.95 13.79 -14.65
N SER A 131 -2.89 13.71 -13.84
CA SER A 131 -1.50 13.85 -14.30
C SER A 131 -1.20 12.91 -15.48
N PRO A 132 -0.86 13.43 -16.68
CA PRO A 132 -0.65 12.61 -17.87
C PRO A 132 0.44 11.55 -17.70
N SER A 133 1.41 11.79 -16.81
CA SER A 133 2.50 10.86 -16.50
C SER A 133 2.03 9.49 -16.03
N TYR A 134 0.82 9.34 -15.46
CA TYR A 134 0.30 8.05 -15.00
C TYR A 134 -0.70 7.40 -15.96
N THR A 135 -0.79 7.90 -17.19
CA THR A 135 -1.87 7.56 -18.13
C THR A 135 -1.35 7.05 -19.47
N ASN A 136 -2.28 6.58 -20.28
CA ASN A 136 -2.06 6.18 -21.66
C ASN A 136 -1.60 7.32 -22.59
N LEU A 137 -1.69 8.58 -22.17
CA LEU A 137 -1.14 9.72 -22.91
C LEU A 137 0.40 9.70 -22.95
N PHE A 138 1.04 9.26 -21.85
CA PHE A 138 2.50 9.19 -21.76
C PHE A 138 3.02 7.76 -21.95
N TYR A 139 2.25 6.76 -21.52
CA TYR A 139 2.58 5.34 -21.65
C TYR A 139 1.49 4.59 -22.41
N PRO A 140 1.59 4.42 -23.75
CA PRO A 140 0.52 3.86 -24.57
C PRO A 140 0.04 2.44 -24.18
N PHE A 141 0.85 1.70 -23.41
CA PHE A 141 0.50 0.38 -22.87
C PHE A 141 -0.29 0.44 -21.54
N SER A 142 -0.45 1.62 -20.94
CA SER A 142 -1.29 1.82 -19.76
C SER A 142 -2.76 1.67 -20.15
N PRO A 143 -3.57 0.92 -19.37
CA PRO A 143 -5.01 0.85 -19.62
C PRO A 143 -5.76 2.12 -19.17
N TYR A 144 -5.12 3.00 -18.40
CA TYR A 144 -5.80 4.11 -17.73
C TYR A 144 -5.75 5.39 -18.55
N SER A 145 -6.91 6.01 -18.73
CA SER A 145 -7.03 7.37 -19.27
C SER A 145 -6.94 8.41 -18.14
N PRO A 146 -6.64 9.69 -18.44
CA PRO A 146 -6.62 10.74 -17.42
C PRO A 146 -7.90 10.82 -16.58
N SER A 147 -9.05 10.67 -17.24
CA SER A 147 -10.37 10.76 -16.59
C SER A 147 -10.68 9.66 -15.56
N THR A 148 -9.91 8.56 -15.52
CA THR A 148 -10.11 7.49 -14.53
C THR A 148 -9.29 7.68 -13.26
N LEU A 149 -8.33 8.61 -13.24
CA LEU A 149 -7.46 8.86 -12.09
C LEU A 149 -8.14 9.60 -10.92
N PRO A 150 -9.01 10.62 -11.11
CA PRO A 150 -9.47 11.45 -10.00
C PRO A 150 -10.23 10.68 -8.92
N THR A 151 -11.06 9.72 -9.33
CA THR A 151 -11.80 8.86 -8.39
C THR A 151 -10.84 8.05 -7.49
N THR A 152 -9.74 7.58 -8.07
CA THR A 152 -8.69 6.86 -7.33
C THR A 152 -7.97 7.79 -6.37
N GLY A 153 -7.56 8.98 -6.82
CA GLY A 153 -6.90 9.96 -5.96
C GLY A 153 -7.77 10.36 -4.77
N ILE A 154 -9.07 10.60 -4.98
CA ILE A 154 -10.03 10.87 -3.89
C ILE A 154 -10.13 9.68 -2.92
N ALA A 155 -10.24 8.46 -3.45
CA ALA A 155 -10.32 7.26 -2.61
C ALA A 155 -9.05 7.06 -1.77
N MET A 156 -7.87 7.32 -2.34
CA MET A 156 -6.59 7.28 -1.61
C MET A 156 -6.61 8.27 -0.43
N VAL A 157 -7.09 9.51 -0.64
CA VAL A 157 -7.23 10.50 0.44
C VAL A 157 -8.16 10.00 1.55
N VAL A 158 -9.27 9.35 1.20
CA VAL A 158 -10.17 8.76 2.20
C VAL A 158 -9.48 7.65 2.98
N VAL A 159 -8.81 6.70 2.30
CA VAL A 159 -8.09 5.59 2.94
C VAL A 159 -7.01 6.12 3.88
N MET A 160 -6.18 7.06 3.43
CA MET A 160 -5.13 7.70 4.23
C MET A 160 -5.70 8.35 5.50
N ASN A 161 -6.81 9.09 5.40
CA ASN A 161 -7.44 9.72 6.56
C ASN A 161 -8.02 8.70 7.55
N VAL A 162 -8.60 7.59 7.06
CA VAL A 162 -9.05 6.50 7.93
C VAL A 162 -7.86 5.89 8.67
N VAL A 163 -6.77 5.59 7.96
CA VAL A 163 -5.54 5.06 8.58
C VAL A 163 -4.99 6.04 9.63
N LEU A 164 -4.90 7.33 9.31
CA LEU A 164 -4.46 8.36 10.23
C LEU A 164 -5.33 8.43 11.49
N ALA A 165 -6.66 8.46 11.32
CA ALA A 165 -7.60 8.49 12.43
C ALA A 165 -7.45 7.25 13.33
N VAL A 166 -7.29 6.06 12.75
CA VAL A 166 -7.04 4.82 13.50
C VAL A 166 -5.73 4.88 14.27
N VAL A 167 -4.63 5.32 13.65
CA VAL A 167 -3.33 5.44 14.30
C VAL A 167 -3.38 6.45 15.46
N ILE A 168 -4.00 7.61 15.25
CA ILE A 168 -4.20 8.62 16.31
C ILE A 168 -5.02 8.02 17.45
N TYR A 169 -6.17 7.39 17.14
CA TYR A 169 -7.02 6.77 18.16
C TYR A 169 -6.25 5.75 19.00
N LEU A 170 -5.48 4.86 18.37
CA LEU A 170 -4.68 3.85 19.05
C LEU A 170 -3.59 4.50 19.92
N ALA A 171 -2.89 5.52 19.42
CA ALA A 171 -1.87 6.23 20.17
C ALA A 171 -2.46 6.92 21.42
N PHE A 172 -3.60 7.60 21.30
CA PHE A 172 -4.28 8.21 22.43
C PHE A 172 -4.77 7.18 23.45
N LYS A 173 -5.32 6.06 22.97
CA LYS A 173 -5.77 4.97 23.83
C LYS A 173 -4.63 4.37 24.65
N ASP A 174 -3.46 4.19 24.06
CA ASP A 174 -2.28 3.68 24.77
C ASP A 174 -1.75 4.69 25.80
N ILE A 175 -1.75 5.99 25.48
CA ILE A 175 -1.42 7.04 26.45
C ILE A 175 -2.37 7.03 27.64
N LEU A 176 -3.69 6.97 27.38
CA LEU A 176 -4.70 6.97 28.45
C LEU A 176 -4.56 5.74 29.37
N ARG A 177 -4.24 4.57 28.82
CA ARG A 177 -4.01 3.35 29.62
C ARG A 177 -2.77 3.46 30.50
N GLY A 178 -1.68 4.01 29.99
CA GLY A 178 -0.45 4.22 30.76
C GLY A 178 -0.58 5.30 31.86
N LEU A 179 -1.67 6.06 31.89
CA LEU A 179 -1.99 7.00 32.97
C LEU A 179 -2.89 6.38 34.06
N THR A 180 -3.49 5.22 33.79
CA THR A 180 -4.39 4.51 34.71
C THR A 180 -3.73 3.34 35.45
N ASP A 181 -2.49 3.00 35.08
CA ASP A 181 -1.62 2.02 35.74
C ASP A 181 -0.58 2.73 36.63
#